data_AF-A0A7Y6NHJ8-F1
#
_entry.id   AF-A0A7Y6NHJ8-F1
#
_cell.length_a   1.000
_cell.length_b   1.000
_cell.length_c   1.000
_cell.angle_alpha   90.00
_cell.angle_beta   90.00
_cell.angle_gamma   90.00
#
_symmetry.space_group_name_H-M   'P 1'
#
loop_
_entity.id
_entity.type
_entity.pdbx_description
1 polymer ?
#
loop_
_entity_poly.entity_id
_entity_poly.type
_entity_poly.pdbx_seq_one_letter_code
_entity_poly.pdbx_strand_id
1 'polypeptide(L)' 'MHKNKPSRVLSQKEMRSLALVHVQAYVNACHCQSRRDVLLALAHWQDVGVNMSDFIRNTRLIVIDENGKHEL' A
#
# COMPACT_ATOMS: atom_id res chain seq x y z
N MET A 1 11.02 -31.15 -3.27
CA MET A 1 11.69 -29.96 -3.84
C MET A 1 10.72 -28.79 -3.82
N HIS A 2 10.76 -27.95 -2.79
CA HIS A 2 9.99 -26.70 -2.75
C HIS A 2 10.64 -25.71 -3.71
N LYS A 3 10.02 -25.50 -4.88
CA LYS A 3 10.43 -24.44 -5.80
C LYS A 3 10.04 -23.12 -5.14
N ASN A 4 11.04 -22.44 -4.55
CA ASN A 4 10.97 -21.02 -4.21
C ASN A 4 10.64 -20.25 -5.50
N LYS A 5 9.36 -19.98 -5.74
CA LYS A 5 8.96 -18.99 -6.72
C LYS A 5 9.37 -17.64 -6.11
N PRO A 6 10.29 -16.88 -6.71
CA PRO A 6 10.50 -15.51 -6.27
C PRO A 6 9.15 -14.82 -6.38
N SER A 7 8.68 -14.24 -5.27
CA SER A 7 7.51 -13.36 -5.28
C SER A 7 7.78 -12.29 -6.33
N ARG A 8 7.14 -12.41 -7.49
CA ARG A 8 7.38 -11.48 -8.59
C ARG A 8 6.74 -10.16 -8.16
N VAL A 9 7.59 -9.21 -7.77
CA VAL A 9 7.17 -7.84 -7.49
C VAL A 9 6.29 -7.37 -8.65
N LEU A 10 5.13 -6.82 -8.33
CA LEU A 10 4.19 -6.32 -9.33
C LEU A 10 4.85 -5.22 -10.17
N SER A 11 4.53 -5.15 -11.45
CA SER A 11 4.87 -3.99 -12.27
C SER A 11 4.12 -2.75 -11.79
N GLN A 12 4.61 -1.56 -12.15
CA GLN A 12 3.94 -0.31 -11.83
C GLN A 12 2.49 -0.26 -12.35
N LYS A 13 2.23 -0.87 -13.52
CA LYS A 13 0.89 -0.96 -14.10
C LYS A 13 -0.02 -1.84 -13.24
N GLU A 14 0.45 -2.99 -12.81
CA GLU A 14 -0.29 -3.91 -11.93
C GLU A 14 -0.55 -3.26 -10.57
N MET A 15 0.45 -2.58 -9.98
CA MET A 15 0.28 -1.83 -8.73
C MET A 15 -0.78 -0.73 -8.85
N ARG A 16 -0.76 0.07 -9.92
CA ARG A 16 -1.76 1.12 -10.16
C ARG A 16 -3.16 0.55 -10.35
N SER A 17 -3.27 -0.54 -11.11
CA SER A 17 -4.55 -1.22 -11.32
C SER A 17 -5.12 -1.74 -10.01
N LEU A 18 -4.28 -2.35 -9.17
CA LEU A 18 -4.69 -2.83 -7.86
C LEU A 18 -5.10 -1.68 -6.93
N ALA A 19 -4.30 -0.61 -6.88
CA ALA A 19 -4.61 0.57 -6.09
C ALA A 19 -5.97 1.18 -6.47
N LEU A 20 -6.27 1.26 -7.77
CA LEU A 20 -7.55 1.80 -8.25
C LEU A 20 -8.75 1.00 -7.73
N VAL A 21 -8.66 -0.33 -7.70
CA VAL A 21 -9.72 -1.19 -7.16
C VAL A 21 -9.99 -0.88 -5.69
N HIS A 22 -8.93 -0.73 -4.88
CA HIS A 22 -9.07 -0.46 -3.45
C HIS A 22 -9.53 0.97 -3.15
N VAL A 23 -9.03 1.96 -3.90
CA VAL A 23 -9.49 3.35 -3.78
C VAL A 23 -10.98 3.44 -4.11
N GLN A 24 -11.44 2.77 -5.17
CA GLN A 24 -12.85 2.78 -5.54
C GLN A 24 -13.71 2.09 -4.48
N ALA A 25 -13.28 0.95 -3.95
CA ALA A 25 -13.98 0.26 -2.87
C ALA A 25 -14.10 1.13 -1.61
N TYR A 26 -13.02 1.83 -1.25
CA TYR A 26 -13.00 2.77 -0.15
C TYR A 26 -13.99 3.94 -0.35
N VAL A 27 -13.93 4.62 -1.51
CA VAL A 27 -14.84 5.74 -1.80
C VAL A 27 -16.31 5.28 -1.77
N ASN A 28 -16.61 4.09 -2.31
CA ASN A 28 -17.96 3.53 -2.27
C ASN A 28 -18.43 3.26 -0.83
N ALA A 29 -17.53 2.78 0.04
CA ALA A 29 -17.83 2.53 1.45
C ALA A 29 -17.98 3.82 2.29
N CYS A 30 -17.44 4.95 1.83
CA CYS A 30 -17.62 6.24 2.48
C CYS A 30 -19.03 6.84 2.30
N HIS A 31 -19.90 6.22 1.50
CA HIS A 31 -21.27 6.69 1.23
C HIS A 31 -21.34 8.18 0.83
N CYS A 32 -20.35 8.65 0.06
CA CYS A 32 -20.25 10.04 -0.37
C CYS A 32 -21.50 10.47 -1.15
N GLN A 33 -22.06 11.65 -0.82
CA GLN A 33 -23.30 12.15 -1.44
C GLN A 33 -23.04 13.25 -2.46
N SER A 34 -21.85 13.86 -2.41
CA SER A 34 -21.46 14.93 -3.30
C SER A 34 -20.03 14.76 -3.81
N ARG A 35 -19.71 15.49 -4.90
CA ARG A 35 -18.33 15.59 -5.39
C ARG A 35 -17.36 16.07 -4.31
N ARG A 36 -17.80 16.97 -3.43
CA ARG A 36 -16.98 17.49 -2.34
C ARG A 36 -16.62 16.37 -1.35
N ASP A 37 -17.57 15.52 -1.02
CA ASP A 37 -17.34 14.40 -0.09
C ASP A 37 -16.35 13.39 -0.69
N VAL A 38 -16.49 13.09 -1.98
CA VAL A 38 -15.54 12.22 -2.70
C VAL A 38 -14.13 12.79 -2.66
N LEU A 39 -13.97 14.09 -2.96
CA LEU A 39 -12.66 14.74 -2.92
C LEU A 39 -12.06 14.74 -1.51
N LEU A 40 -12.89 14.95 -0.48
CA LEU A 40 -12.45 14.89 0.91
C LEU A 40 -12.01 13.46 1.30
N ALA A 41 -12.78 12.44 0.92
CA ALA A 41 -12.44 11.04 1.18
C ALA A 41 -11.10 10.66 0.53
N LEU A 42 -10.89 11.09 -0.72
CA LEU A 42 -9.62 10.87 -1.44
C LEU A 42 -8.43 11.59 -0.78
N ALA A 43 -8.64 12.80 -0.25
CA ALA A 43 -7.61 13.53 0.51
C ALA A 43 -7.18 12.74 1.77
N HIS A 44 -8.15 12.19 2.51
CA HIS A 44 -7.86 11.32 3.65
C HIS A 44 -7.14 10.02 3.25
N TRP A 45 -7.53 9.39 2.14
CA TRP A 45 -6.82 8.22 1.63
C TRP A 45 -5.37 8.54 1.28
N GLN A 46 -5.13 9.68 0.63
CA GLN A 46 -3.78 10.14 0.31
C GLN A 46 -2.95 10.35 1.59
N ASP A 47 -3.51 10.99 2.61
CA ASP A 47 -2.84 11.22 3.90
C ASP A 47 -2.45 9.89 4.58
N VAL A 48 -3.32 8.88 4.57
CA VAL A 48 -3.00 7.52 5.05
C VAL A 48 -1.80 6.93 4.29
N GLY A 49 -1.76 7.09 2.97
CA GLY A 49 -0.64 6.64 2.15
C GLY A 49 0.69 7.33 2.49
N VAL A 50 0.65 8.65 2.72
CA VAL A 50 1.83 9.44 3.15
C VAL A 50 2.31 8.96 4.52
N ASN A 51 1.41 8.88 5.51
CA ASN A 51 1.71 8.42 6.87
C ASN A 51 2.30 7.01 6.88
N MET A 52 1.75 6.09 6.07
CA MET A 52 2.31 4.74 5.91
C MET A 52 3.73 4.80 5.33
N SER A 53 3.96 5.63 4.32
CA SER A 53 5.30 5.77 3.72
C SER A 53 6.32 6.34 4.70
N ASP A 54 5.92 7.31 5.52
CA ASP A 54 6.77 7.91 6.56
C ASP A 54 7.06 6.91 7.68
N PHE A 55 6.05 6.14 8.09
CA PHE A 55 6.24 5.06 9.05
C PHE A 55 7.26 4.03 8.54
N ILE A 56 7.15 3.57 7.30
CA ILE A 56 8.08 2.60 6.71
C ILE A 56 9.49 3.18 6.55
N ARG A 57 9.63 4.46 6.17
CA ARG A 57 10.94 5.13 6.06
C ARG A 57 11.66 5.24 7.39
N ASN A 58 10.91 5.50 8.47
CA ASN A 58 11.46 5.71 9.80
C ASN A 58 11.55 4.42 10.62
N THR A 59 10.86 3.36 10.21
CA THR A 59 10.93 2.04 10.85
C THR A 59 12.09 1.26 10.26
N ARG A 60 13.08 0.91 11.10
CA ARG A 60 14.12 -0.04 10.72
C ARG A 60 13.49 -1.43 10.51
N LEU A 61 13.31 -1.81 9.26
CA LEU A 61 12.94 -3.17 8.89
C LEU A 61 14.18 -4.06 9.00
N ILE A 62 14.34 -4.73 10.14
CA ILE A 62 15.38 -5.76 10.32
C ILE A 62 14.77 -7.08 9.87
N VAL A 63 15.27 -7.64 8.78
CA VAL A 63 14.96 -9.02 8.39
C VAL A 63 15.91 -9.92 9.18
N ILE A 64 15.36 -10.79 10.01
CA ILE A 64 16.14 -11.82 10.71
C ILE A 64 15.89 -13.14 10.00
N ASP A 65 16.92 -13.68 9.34
CA ASP A 65 16.88 -15.02 8.77
C ASP A 65 17.86 -15.96 9.49
N GLU A 66 17.92 -17.22 9.05
CA GLU A 66 18.76 -18.26 9.65
C GLU A 66 20.27 -17.95 9.59
N ASN A 67 20.68 -16.96 8.79
CA ASN A 67 22.07 -16.54 8.61
C ASN A 67 22.42 -15.23 9.34
N GLY A 68 21.47 -14.57 9.99
CA GLY A 68 21.71 -13.38 10.82
C GLY A 68 20.77 -12.21 10.54
N LYS A 69 21.14 -11.03 11.08
CA LYS A 69 20.38 -9.78 10.90
C LYS A 69 20.78 -9.12 9.58
N HIS A 70 19.80 -8.89 8.71
CA HIS A 70 19.95 -8.11 7.48
C HIS A 70 19.16 -6.81 7.61
N GLU A 71 19.85 -5.68 7.47
CA GLU A 71 19.21 -4.38 7.28
C GLU A 71 18.85 -4.23 5.79
N LEU A 72 17.60 -3.86 5.50
CA LEU A 72 17.15 -3.51 4.15
C LEU A 72 17.31 -2.01 3.88
#